data_AF-A0A2E5IEP0-F1
#
_entry.id   AF-A0A2E5IEP0-F1
#
_cell.length_a   1.000
_cell.length_b   1.000
_cell.length_c   1.000
_cell.angle_alpha   90.00
_cell.angle_beta   90.00
_cell.angle_gamma   90.00
#
_symmetry.space_group_name_H-M   'P 1'
#
loop_
_entity.id
_entity.type
_entity.pdbx_description
1 polymer ?
#
loop_
_entity_poly.entity_id
_entity_poly.type
_entity_poly.pdbx_seq_one_letter_code
_entity_poly.pdbx_strand_id
1 'polypeptide(L)'
;MRRASHHSERDEGGLTAVIEFLSAFTLFLMILTAFLSLAQLQMGSNDPGVDRLDRAASLGLDRLTSGEGWFVPMADNLDYENATSDWHMADAEALDSGRVQPGLMSHHKLDMTRISALHNVTEDGMAAGLGLDSDMSLHLSIRVLESDVPERKGLVLFDGGTERGTAPSSSTAYRSFQQDGEQISVVLEVHDGGRKNNILHITEVMVRPASGGPEWIELHNPNDFAIALKGWSFNHTSGSTSSNLLLQNGVVSGQSLSVLTGDPSSQAVGNATHVIDLGALGFLGVGQLDGLADGRGLLSLRYTQLDEITPADVVRVAWGGDTQLFMVTGQSLVWDGTDRFSSSAWSLEDVPSPGEYEA
;
A
#
# COMPACT_ATOMS: atom_id res chain seq x y z
N MET A 1 -10.75 -82.80 71.03
CA MET A 1 -11.32 -81.84 70.07
C MET A 1 -10.19 -81.01 69.49
N ARG A 2 -9.83 -81.23 68.22
CA ARG A 2 -8.74 -80.52 67.52
C ARG A 2 -9.37 -79.54 66.53
N ARG A 3 -9.04 -78.25 66.66
CA ARG A 3 -9.44 -77.17 65.74
C ARG A 3 -8.90 -77.45 64.33
N ALA A 4 -9.76 -77.35 63.32
CA ALA A 4 -9.36 -77.22 61.92
C ALA A 4 -9.01 -75.74 61.66
N SER A 5 -7.81 -75.49 61.15
CA SER A 5 -7.38 -74.21 60.64
C SER A 5 -7.81 -74.08 59.18
N HIS A 6 -8.70 -73.14 58.87
CA HIS A 6 -8.95 -72.70 57.49
C HIS A 6 -7.74 -71.88 57.02
N HIS A 7 -7.02 -72.38 56.01
CA HIS A 7 -6.08 -71.60 55.23
C HIS A 7 -6.87 -70.89 54.13
N SER A 8 -6.82 -69.55 54.11
CA SER A 8 -7.30 -68.72 53.01
C SER A 8 -6.20 -68.68 51.95
N GLU A 9 -6.37 -69.42 50.86
CA GLU A 9 -5.58 -69.19 49.64
C GLU A 9 -6.03 -67.84 49.08
N ARG A 10 -5.13 -66.86 49.11
CA ARG A 10 -5.36 -65.56 48.48
C ARG A 10 -5.42 -65.78 46.96
N ASP A 11 -6.48 -65.28 46.35
CA ASP A 11 -6.75 -65.31 44.91
C ASP A 11 -5.74 -64.42 44.15
N GLU A 12 -4.53 -64.93 43.95
CA GLU A 12 -3.45 -64.23 43.23
C GLU A 12 -3.78 -64.08 41.74
N GLY A 13 -4.60 -64.97 41.17
CA GLY A 13 -5.02 -64.90 39.76
C GLY A 13 -5.88 -63.69 39.44
N GLY A 14 -6.82 -63.33 40.33
CA GLY A 14 -7.61 -62.11 40.18
C GLY A 14 -6.78 -60.84 40.24
N LEU A 15 -5.75 -60.80 41.10
CA LEU A 15 -4.85 -59.65 41.22
C LEU A 15 -3.97 -59.48 39.98
N THR A 16 -3.44 -60.58 39.44
CA THR A 16 -2.63 -60.57 38.21
C THR A 16 -3.46 -60.10 37.01
N ALA A 17 -4.70 -60.59 36.85
CA ALA A 17 -5.57 -60.16 35.77
C ALA A 17 -5.92 -58.66 35.83
N VAL A 18 -6.12 -58.12 37.03
CA VAL A 18 -6.38 -56.68 37.23
C VAL A 18 -5.14 -55.85 36.89
N ILE A 19 -3.94 -56.30 37.29
CA ILE A 19 -2.68 -55.60 36.98
C ILE A 19 -2.38 -55.64 35.47
N GLU A 20 -2.61 -56.78 34.82
CA GLU A 20 -2.45 -56.93 33.37
C GLU A 20 -3.44 -56.03 32.61
N PHE A 21 -4.70 -55.97 33.03
CA PHE A 21 -5.68 -55.05 32.47
C PHE A 21 -5.29 -53.58 32.67
N LEU A 22 -4.86 -53.19 33.89
CA LEU A 22 -4.47 -51.81 34.17
C LEU A 22 -3.21 -51.40 33.38
N SER A 23 -2.23 -52.30 33.24
CA SER A 23 -1.01 -52.03 32.47
C SER A 23 -1.30 -51.95 30.97
N ALA A 24 -2.14 -52.84 30.43
CA ALA A 24 -2.57 -52.77 29.03
C ALA A 24 -3.41 -51.50 28.76
N PHE A 25 -4.29 -51.12 29.69
CA PHE A 25 -5.12 -49.92 29.57
C PHE A 25 -4.30 -48.63 29.67
N THR A 26 -3.32 -48.56 30.58
CA THR A 26 -2.41 -47.42 30.68
C THR A 26 -1.52 -47.31 29.44
N LEU A 27 -1.02 -48.43 28.91
CA LEU A 27 -0.28 -48.45 27.65
C LEU A 27 -1.13 -48.00 26.46
N PHE A 28 -2.38 -48.47 26.38
CA PHE A 28 -3.34 -48.02 25.37
C PHE A 28 -3.62 -46.52 25.46
N LEU A 29 -3.84 -46.00 26.68
CA LEU A 29 -4.03 -44.56 26.88
C LEU A 29 -2.79 -43.76 26.50
N MET A 30 -1.59 -44.22 26.84
CA MET A 30 -0.34 -43.56 26.42
C MET A 30 -0.17 -43.55 24.91
N ILE A 31 -0.50 -44.65 24.22
CA ILE A 31 -0.46 -44.71 22.75
C ILE A 31 -1.53 -43.80 22.15
N LEU A 32 -2.74 -43.76 22.71
CA LEU A 32 -3.83 -42.92 22.23
C LEU A 32 -3.49 -41.43 22.39
N THR A 33 -2.94 -41.02 23.52
CA THR A 33 -2.51 -39.63 23.75
C THR A 33 -1.33 -39.25 22.88
N ALA A 34 -0.35 -40.13 22.71
CA ALA A 34 0.77 -39.91 21.79
C ALA A 34 0.30 -39.79 20.34
N PHE A 35 -0.63 -40.64 19.90
CA PHE A 35 -1.21 -40.59 18.56
C PHE A 35 -2.01 -39.31 18.32
N LEU A 36 -2.87 -38.91 19.27
CA LEU A 36 -3.64 -37.66 19.15
C LEU A 36 -2.74 -36.43 19.15
N SER A 37 -1.65 -36.44 19.93
CA SER A 37 -0.65 -35.37 19.93
C SER A 37 0.10 -35.31 18.60
N LEU A 38 0.46 -36.46 18.03
CA LEU A 38 1.15 -36.53 16.73
C LEU A 38 0.23 -36.13 15.57
N ALA A 39 -1.05 -36.51 15.61
CA ALA A 39 -2.04 -36.12 14.60
C ALA A 39 -2.25 -34.60 14.56
N GLN A 40 -2.22 -33.94 15.73
CA GLN A 40 -2.24 -32.47 15.84
C GLN A 40 -0.93 -31.80 15.37
N LEU A 41 0.18 -32.53 15.34
CA LEU A 41 1.49 -32.03 14.87
C LEU A 41 1.70 -32.24 13.36
N GLN A 42 1.10 -33.28 12.78
CA GLN A 42 1.36 -33.72 11.40
C GLN A 42 0.35 -33.19 10.38
N MET A 43 -0.84 -32.79 10.85
CA MET A 43 -1.68 -31.83 10.15
C MET A 43 -1.59 -30.55 10.97
N GLY A 44 -1.05 -29.47 10.40
CA GLY A 44 -1.22 -28.14 11.00
C GLY A 44 -2.71 -27.82 11.19
N SER A 45 -3.06 -26.64 11.70
CA SER A 45 -4.46 -26.21 11.64
C SER A 45 -4.90 -26.25 10.17
N ASN A 46 -5.75 -27.20 9.78
CA ASN A 46 -6.37 -27.26 8.46
C ASN A 46 -7.38 -26.10 8.37
N ASP A 47 -6.87 -24.87 8.34
CA ASP A 47 -7.63 -23.66 8.15
C ASP A 47 -7.46 -23.23 6.68
N PRO A 48 -8.47 -23.43 5.83
CA PRO A 48 -8.41 -23.07 4.42
C PRO A 48 -8.14 -21.59 4.17
N GLY A 49 -8.37 -20.70 5.14
CA GLY A 49 -8.00 -19.29 5.05
C GLY A 49 -6.49 -19.10 5.14
N VAL A 50 -5.87 -19.68 6.17
CA VAL A 50 -4.42 -19.62 6.39
C VAL A 50 -3.66 -20.30 5.26
N ASP A 51 -4.13 -21.47 4.80
CA ASP A 51 -3.50 -22.18 3.67
C ASP A 51 -3.51 -21.35 2.36
N ARG A 52 -4.57 -20.56 2.16
CA ARG A 52 -4.67 -19.65 1.00
C ARG A 52 -3.68 -18.50 1.12
N LEU A 53 -3.59 -17.87 2.29
CA LEU A 53 -2.62 -16.80 2.54
C LEU A 53 -1.17 -17.28 2.39
N ASP A 54 -0.83 -18.43 2.96
CA ASP A 54 0.52 -19.01 2.87
C ASP A 54 0.91 -19.30 1.42
N ARG A 55 -0.03 -19.85 0.65
CA ARG A 55 0.15 -20.06 -0.79
C ARG A 55 0.30 -18.73 -1.53
N ALA A 56 -0.52 -17.74 -1.21
CA ALA A 56 -0.51 -16.43 -1.85
C ALA A 56 0.83 -15.71 -1.62
N ALA A 57 1.33 -15.68 -0.37
CA ALA A 57 2.62 -15.11 -0.04
C ALA A 57 3.78 -15.86 -0.72
N SER A 58 3.78 -17.21 -0.66
CA SER A 58 4.85 -18.01 -1.27
C SER A 58 4.88 -17.90 -2.79
N LEU A 59 3.72 -18.02 -3.48
CA LEU A 59 3.64 -17.90 -4.93
C LEU A 59 3.85 -16.46 -5.39
N GLY A 60 3.34 -15.47 -4.67
CA GLY A 60 3.55 -14.06 -4.96
C GLY A 60 5.04 -13.70 -4.91
N LEU A 61 5.74 -14.12 -3.85
CA LEU A 61 7.17 -13.93 -3.75
C LEU A 61 7.93 -14.67 -4.86
N ASP A 62 7.53 -15.91 -5.18
CA ASP A 62 8.17 -16.65 -6.25
C ASP A 62 7.96 -15.97 -7.62
N ARG A 63 6.76 -15.50 -7.94
CA ARG A 63 6.48 -14.72 -9.16
C ARG A 63 7.31 -13.45 -9.23
N LEU A 64 7.45 -12.74 -8.11
CA LEU A 64 8.23 -11.52 -8.00
C LEU A 64 9.74 -11.75 -8.18
N THR A 65 10.23 -12.93 -7.78
CA THR A 65 11.67 -13.22 -7.65
C THR A 65 12.18 -14.38 -8.53
N SER A 66 11.37 -14.87 -9.47
CA SER A 66 11.73 -15.96 -10.39
C SER A 66 12.17 -15.47 -11.78
N GLY A 67 11.85 -14.24 -12.16
CA GLY A 67 12.18 -13.72 -13.49
C GLY A 67 11.96 -12.21 -13.64
N GLU A 68 11.96 -11.78 -14.89
CA GLU A 68 11.85 -10.37 -15.29
C GLU A 68 10.43 -9.83 -15.14
N GLY A 69 9.41 -10.70 -15.07
CA GLY A 69 8.02 -10.28 -15.08
C GLY A 69 7.51 -10.02 -16.49
N TRP A 70 6.29 -9.50 -16.57
CA TRP A 70 5.59 -9.34 -17.84
C TRP A 70 4.56 -8.21 -17.76
N PHE A 71 4.43 -7.43 -18.82
CA PHE A 71 3.43 -6.39 -18.95
C PHE A 71 2.67 -6.53 -20.26
N VAL A 72 1.36 -6.45 -20.17
CA VAL A 72 0.44 -6.44 -21.30
C VAL A 72 -0.25 -5.07 -21.30
N PRO A 73 0.03 -4.20 -22.28
CA PRO A 73 -0.60 -2.88 -22.36
C PRO A 73 -2.08 -2.99 -22.69
N MET A 74 -2.83 -1.95 -22.33
CA MET A 74 -4.23 -1.80 -22.68
C MET A 74 -4.37 -0.91 -23.91
N ALA A 75 -5.01 -1.43 -24.96
CA ALA A 75 -5.50 -0.64 -26.09
C ALA A 75 -7.04 -0.62 -26.03
N ASP A 76 -7.75 -1.10 -27.06
CA ASP A 76 -9.20 -1.37 -26.96
C ASP A 76 -9.51 -2.57 -26.06
N ASN A 77 -8.57 -3.52 -26.00
CA ASN A 77 -8.52 -4.68 -25.13
C ASN A 77 -7.06 -4.90 -24.70
N LEU A 78 -6.80 -5.93 -23.89
CA LEU A 78 -5.43 -6.36 -23.59
C LEU A 78 -4.68 -6.71 -24.87
N ASP A 79 -3.61 -5.97 -25.12
CA ASP A 79 -2.78 -6.10 -26.31
C ASP A 79 -1.62 -7.07 -26.04
N TYR A 80 -1.88 -8.35 -26.28
CA TYR A 80 -0.89 -9.40 -26.11
C TYR A 80 0.23 -9.37 -27.16
N GLU A 81 0.05 -8.68 -28.29
CA GLU A 81 1.08 -8.60 -29.34
C GLU A 81 2.20 -7.64 -28.93
N ASN A 82 1.86 -6.56 -28.22
CA ASN A 82 2.82 -5.58 -27.69
C ASN A 82 3.26 -5.86 -26.24
N ALA A 83 3.01 -7.06 -25.74
CA ALA A 83 3.40 -7.44 -24.40
C ALA A 83 4.92 -7.65 -24.28
N THR A 84 5.50 -7.24 -23.14
CA THR A 84 6.95 -7.15 -22.95
C THR A 84 7.37 -7.51 -21.52
N SER A 85 8.61 -7.98 -21.33
CA SER A 85 9.23 -8.12 -20.00
C SER A 85 9.78 -6.80 -19.47
N ASP A 86 9.83 -5.75 -20.29
CA ASP A 86 10.33 -4.42 -19.95
C ASP A 86 9.25 -3.53 -19.30
N TRP A 87 8.47 -4.12 -18.39
CA TRP A 87 7.41 -3.41 -17.66
C TRP A 87 7.92 -2.19 -16.89
N HIS A 88 9.18 -2.24 -16.44
CA HIS A 88 9.83 -1.16 -15.68
C HIS A 88 10.05 0.13 -16.49
N MET A 89 9.90 0.08 -17.82
CA MET A 89 9.99 1.23 -18.70
C MET A 89 8.63 1.90 -18.96
N ALA A 90 7.53 1.27 -18.58
CA ALA A 90 6.20 1.84 -18.73
C ALA A 90 5.92 2.89 -17.64
N ASP A 91 5.14 3.91 -18.00
CA ASP A 91 4.67 4.89 -17.05
C ASP A 91 3.58 4.32 -16.14
N ALA A 92 3.27 5.03 -15.05
CA ALA A 92 2.31 4.57 -14.06
C ALA A 92 0.88 4.41 -14.62
N GLU A 93 0.50 5.25 -15.60
CA GLU A 93 -0.83 5.21 -16.21
C GLU A 93 -1.00 3.99 -17.15
N ALA A 94 0.02 3.66 -17.94
CA ALA A 94 0.04 2.45 -18.77
C ALA A 94 0.03 1.18 -17.90
N LEU A 95 0.78 1.19 -16.79
CA LEU A 95 0.83 0.06 -15.85
C LEU A 95 -0.50 -0.19 -15.14
N ASP A 96 -1.20 0.87 -14.71
CA ASP A 96 -2.51 0.78 -14.04
C ASP A 96 -3.62 0.36 -15.01
N SER A 97 -3.61 0.88 -16.23
CA SER A 97 -4.61 0.54 -17.26
C SER A 97 -4.42 -0.88 -17.82
N GLY A 98 -3.17 -1.35 -17.92
CA GLY A 98 -2.82 -2.66 -18.44
C GLY A 98 -2.86 -3.80 -17.40
N ARG A 99 -2.05 -4.82 -17.67
CA ARG A 99 -1.80 -5.93 -16.73
C ARG A 99 -0.31 -6.12 -16.57
N VAL A 100 0.18 -5.85 -15.36
CA VAL A 100 1.59 -6.05 -14.99
C VAL A 100 1.71 -7.19 -14.00
N GLN A 101 2.63 -8.11 -14.26
CA GLN A 101 3.19 -9.03 -13.28
C GLN A 101 4.63 -8.58 -13.01
N PRO A 102 4.89 -7.85 -11.92
CA PRO A 102 6.24 -7.38 -11.61
C PRO A 102 7.19 -8.55 -11.38
N GLY A 103 8.39 -8.44 -11.93
CA GLY A 103 9.49 -9.37 -11.68
C GLY A 103 10.76 -8.57 -11.48
N LEU A 104 11.51 -8.88 -10.42
CA LEU A 104 12.65 -8.09 -9.97
C LEU A 104 13.99 -8.62 -10.46
N MET A 105 13.99 -9.77 -11.15
CA MET A 105 15.20 -10.44 -11.55
C MET A 105 15.53 -10.14 -13.00
N SER A 106 16.79 -9.84 -13.32
CA SER A 106 17.32 -9.93 -14.67
C SER A 106 18.71 -10.56 -14.62
N HIS A 107 19.04 -11.41 -15.60
CA HIS A 107 20.33 -12.12 -15.65
C HIS A 107 20.71 -12.83 -14.34
N HIS A 108 19.74 -13.42 -13.64
CA HIS A 108 19.90 -14.09 -12.33
C HIS A 108 20.34 -13.20 -11.16
N LYS A 109 20.19 -11.88 -11.30
CA LYS A 109 20.44 -10.88 -10.25
C LYS A 109 19.19 -10.03 -10.01
N LEU A 110 19.09 -9.41 -8.84
CA LEU A 110 18.08 -8.38 -8.59
C LEU A 110 18.47 -7.12 -9.36
N ASP A 111 17.54 -6.62 -10.16
CA ASP A 111 17.69 -5.42 -10.98
C ASP A 111 17.17 -4.19 -10.24
N MET A 112 18.07 -3.25 -9.96
CA MET A 112 17.75 -2.03 -9.23
C MET A 112 16.77 -1.12 -9.99
N THR A 113 16.82 -1.14 -11.32
CA THR A 113 15.91 -0.31 -12.14
C THR A 113 14.47 -0.81 -12.04
N ARG A 114 14.30 -2.14 -11.96
CA ARG A 114 12.99 -2.77 -11.74
C ARG A 114 12.48 -2.51 -10.33
N ILE A 115 13.35 -2.53 -9.32
CA ILE A 115 12.97 -2.16 -7.95
C ILE A 115 12.50 -0.70 -7.91
N SER A 116 13.24 0.24 -8.50
CA SER A 116 12.79 1.65 -8.56
C SER A 116 11.51 1.85 -9.36
N ALA A 117 11.28 1.04 -10.40
CA ALA A 117 10.06 1.12 -11.20
C ALA A 117 8.81 0.62 -10.44
N LEU A 118 8.97 -0.06 -9.30
CA LEU A 118 7.83 -0.39 -8.43
C LEU A 118 7.08 0.86 -7.96
N HIS A 119 7.74 2.02 -7.89
CA HIS A 119 7.08 3.29 -7.59
C HIS A 119 6.02 3.69 -8.62
N ASN A 120 6.07 3.16 -9.84
CA ASN A 120 5.03 3.39 -10.86
C ASN A 120 3.90 2.35 -10.83
N VAL A 121 4.02 1.29 -10.02
CA VAL A 121 3.00 0.23 -9.92
C VAL A 121 2.03 0.57 -8.80
N THR A 122 0.73 0.40 -9.03
CA THR A 122 -0.28 0.53 -7.97
C THR A 122 -0.32 -0.74 -7.12
N GLU A 123 -0.68 -0.63 -5.83
CA GLU A 123 -0.83 -1.81 -4.96
C GLU A 123 -1.80 -2.84 -5.56
N ASP A 124 -2.90 -2.38 -6.14
CA ASP A 124 -3.88 -3.21 -6.85
C ASP A 124 -3.30 -3.88 -8.09
N GLY A 125 -2.54 -3.14 -8.90
CA GLY A 125 -1.85 -3.69 -10.06
C GLY A 125 -0.86 -4.78 -9.67
N MET A 126 -0.09 -4.56 -8.59
CA MET A 126 0.81 -5.57 -8.05
C MET A 126 0.04 -6.79 -7.52
N ALA A 127 -0.99 -6.60 -6.70
CA ALA A 127 -1.79 -7.69 -6.13
C ALA A 127 -2.39 -8.58 -7.23
N ALA A 128 -2.98 -7.95 -8.26
CA ALA A 128 -3.52 -8.65 -9.42
C ALA A 128 -2.42 -9.38 -10.21
N GLY A 129 -1.27 -8.73 -10.42
CA GLY A 129 -0.11 -9.31 -11.11
C GLY A 129 0.49 -10.52 -10.41
N LEU A 130 0.57 -10.47 -9.08
CA LEU A 130 1.01 -11.57 -8.24
C LEU A 130 -0.07 -12.64 -8.06
N GLY A 131 -1.28 -12.42 -8.59
CA GLY A 131 -2.42 -13.33 -8.56
C GLY A 131 -2.97 -13.54 -7.15
N LEU A 132 -3.02 -12.48 -6.35
CA LEU A 132 -3.71 -12.44 -5.07
C LEU A 132 -5.22 -12.29 -5.31
N ASP A 133 -6.03 -12.81 -4.38
CA ASP A 133 -7.49 -12.63 -4.42
C ASP A 133 -7.84 -11.15 -4.13
N SER A 134 -9.00 -10.69 -4.60
CA SER A 134 -9.40 -9.27 -4.52
C SER A 134 -9.65 -8.74 -3.10
N ASP A 135 -9.84 -9.64 -2.15
CA ASP A 135 -9.99 -9.36 -0.73
C ASP A 135 -8.66 -9.33 0.02
N MET A 136 -7.55 -9.74 -0.62
CA MET A 136 -6.22 -9.70 -0.03
C MET A 136 -5.53 -8.36 -0.28
N SER A 137 -4.77 -7.89 0.71
CA SER A 137 -3.81 -6.79 0.54
C SER A 137 -2.39 -7.29 0.74
N LEU A 138 -1.41 -6.47 0.39
CA LEU A 138 0.00 -6.85 0.50
C LEU A 138 0.84 -5.72 1.08
N HIS A 139 1.94 -6.09 1.69
CA HIS A 139 3.05 -5.19 2.02
C HIS A 139 4.35 -5.80 1.52
N LEU A 140 5.12 -5.02 0.75
CA LEU A 140 6.39 -5.44 0.16
C LEU A 140 7.51 -4.60 0.77
N SER A 141 8.52 -5.28 1.31
CA SER A 141 9.71 -4.66 1.85
C SER A 141 10.98 -5.25 1.21
N ILE A 142 11.81 -4.38 0.64
CA ILE A 142 13.08 -4.71 0.01
C ILE A 142 14.18 -3.89 0.70
N ARG A 143 15.11 -4.56 1.38
CA ARG A 143 16.13 -3.90 2.20
C ARG A 143 17.50 -4.53 2.04
N VAL A 144 18.54 -3.71 2.09
CA VAL A 144 19.93 -4.16 2.18
C VAL A 144 20.23 -4.50 3.64
N LEU A 145 20.39 -5.79 3.95
CA LEU A 145 20.70 -6.26 5.31
C LEU A 145 22.18 -6.08 5.65
N GLU A 146 23.05 -6.43 4.71
CA GLU A 146 24.50 -6.32 4.84
C GLU A 146 25.08 -5.77 3.54
N SER A 147 26.15 -4.99 3.65
CA SER A 147 26.89 -4.45 2.52
C SER A 147 28.33 -4.18 2.94
N ASP A 148 29.27 -4.38 2.04
CA ASP A 148 30.66 -3.95 2.19
C ASP A 148 30.79 -2.40 2.25
N VAL A 149 29.77 -1.68 1.77
CA VAL A 149 29.67 -0.22 1.83
C VAL A 149 28.82 0.21 3.04
N PRO A 150 29.40 0.90 4.05
CA PRO A 150 28.68 1.24 5.29
C PRO A 150 27.39 2.05 5.09
N GLU A 151 27.37 2.95 4.10
CA GLU A 151 26.20 3.79 3.80
C GLU A 151 25.01 3.02 3.24
N ARG A 152 25.25 1.86 2.61
CA ARG A 152 24.19 1.02 2.04
C ARG A 152 23.63 0.02 3.04
N LYS A 153 24.32 -0.20 4.17
CA LYS A 153 23.84 -1.13 5.20
C LYS A 153 22.56 -0.61 5.85
N GLY A 154 21.48 -1.40 5.77
CA GLY A 154 20.17 -1.03 6.29
C GLY A 154 19.36 -0.14 5.36
N LEU A 155 19.85 0.15 4.14
CA LEU A 155 19.13 0.94 3.15
C LEU A 155 17.82 0.24 2.76
N VAL A 156 16.73 0.99 2.82
CA VAL A 156 15.42 0.60 2.29
C VAL A 156 15.41 0.91 0.81
N LEU A 157 15.25 -0.12 -0.01
CA LEU A 157 15.14 0.02 -1.47
C LEU A 157 13.68 0.17 -1.91
N PHE A 158 12.75 -0.40 -1.16
CA PHE A 158 11.31 -0.28 -1.34
C PHE A 158 10.60 -0.74 -0.06
N ASP A 159 9.55 -0.05 0.38
CA ASP A 159 8.72 -0.37 1.54
C ASP A 159 7.31 0.21 1.32
N GLY A 160 6.43 -0.60 0.75
CA GLY A 160 5.13 -0.13 0.30
C GLY A 160 4.01 -1.14 0.51
N GLY A 161 2.78 -0.64 0.58
CA GLY A 161 1.56 -1.42 0.62
C GLY A 161 0.78 -1.26 1.92
N THR A 162 -0.29 -2.03 2.07
CA THR A 162 -1.15 -1.96 3.24
C THR A 162 -0.49 -2.62 4.45
N GLU A 163 -0.28 -1.85 5.53
CA GLU A 163 0.20 -2.43 6.79
C GLU A 163 -0.78 -3.45 7.36
N ARG A 164 -0.22 -4.46 8.04
CA ARG A 164 -0.98 -5.51 8.75
C ARG A 164 -2.05 -4.98 9.71
N GLY A 165 -1.90 -3.75 10.24
CA GLY A 165 -2.59 -3.25 11.44
C GLY A 165 -4.12 -3.42 11.49
N THR A 166 -4.80 -3.53 10.34
CA THR A 166 -6.26 -3.72 10.27
C THR A 166 -6.70 -5.14 9.85
N ALA A 167 -5.75 -6.03 9.52
CA ALA A 167 -6.03 -7.36 9.01
C ALA A 167 -6.15 -8.41 10.13
N PRO A 168 -7.16 -9.30 10.09
CA PRO A 168 -7.34 -10.38 11.06
C PRO A 168 -6.24 -11.45 10.98
N SER A 169 -5.73 -11.73 9.78
CA SER A 169 -4.70 -12.74 9.55
C SER A 169 -3.73 -12.32 8.44
N SER A 170 -2.54 -12.90 8.44
CA SER A 170 -1.47 -12.57 7.49
C SER A 170 -0.50 -13.73 7.32
N SER A 171 0.12 -13.82 6.15
CA SER A 171 1.27 -14.69 5.89
C SER A 171 2.43 -13.90 5.33
N THR A 172 3.65 -14.37 5.56
CA THR A 172 4.88 -13.69 5.14
C THR A 172 5.78 -14.69 4.44
N ALA A 173 6.27 -14.32 3.27
CA ALA A 173 7.32 -15.02 2.56
C ALA A 173 8.53 -14.10 2.41
N TYR A 174 9.74 -14.64 2.47
CA TYR A 174 10.95 -13.87 2.23
C TYR A 174 11.99 -14.65 1.40
N ARG A 175 12.83 -13.92 0.68
CA ARG A 175 13.97 -14.45 -0.08
C ARG A 175 15.15 -13.50 0.08
N SER A 176 16.33 -14.07 0.30
CA SER A 176 17.59 -13.33 0.45
C SER A 176 18.49 -13.56 -0.76
N PHE A 177 19.13 -12.49 -1.22
CA PHE A 177 20.04 -12.48 -2.37
C PHE A 177 21.41 -12.01 -1.92
N GLN A 178 22.45 -12.69 -2.41
CA GLN A 178 23.83 -12.29 -2.24
C GLN A 178 24.36 -11.83 -3.60
N GLN A 179 24.57 -10.53 -3.77
CA GLN A 179 25.11 -9.98 -5.01
C GLN A 179 25.98 -8.76 -4.73
N ASP A 180 27.08 -8.63 -5.47
CA ASP A 180 27.92 -7.43 -5.49
C ASP A 180 28.39 -6.94 -4.10
N GLY A 181 28.63 -7.89 -3.17
CA GLY A 181 29.06 -7.60 -1.80
C GLY A 181 27.91 -7.22 -0.85
N GLU A 182 26.66 -7.37 -1.28
CA GLU A 182 25.45 -7.04 -0.51
C GLU A 182 24.55 -8.26 -0.29
N GLN A 183 23.97 -8.31 0.90
CA GLN A 183 22.84 -9.17 1.22
C GLN A 183 21.55 -8.37 1.16
N ILE A 184 20.70 -8.65 0.18
CA ILE A 184 19.41 -7.97 -0.02
C ILE A 184 18.28 -8.93 0.35
N SER A 185 17.34 -8.46 1.16
CA SER A 185 16.15 -9.21 1.56
C SER A 185 14.92 -8.66 0.84
N VAL A 186 14.13 -9.54 0.24
CA VAL A 186 12.80 -9.26 -0.29
C VAL A 186 11.80 -9.98 0.61
N VAL A 187 10.91 -9.24 1.24
CA VAL A 187 9.86 -9.73 2.13
C VAL A 187 8.52 -9.33 1.55
N LEU A 188 7.65 -10.31 1.28
CA LEU A 188 6.27 -10.10 0.88
C LEU A 188 5.36 -10.58 2.00
N GLU A 189 4.59 -9.66 2.55
CA GLU A 189 3.48 -9.95 3.47
C GLU A 189 2.17 -9.89 2.69
N VAL A 190 1.31 -10.87 2.91
CA VAL A 190 -0.05 -10.91 2.36
C VAL A 190 -1.02 -10.97 3.52
N HIS A 191 -2.05 -10.14 3.46
CA HIS A 191 -3.03 -9.94 4.52
C HIS A 191 -4.42 -10.34 4.04
N ASP A 192 -5.21 -10.94 4.94
CA ASP A 192 -6.62 -11.27 4.71
C ASP A 192 -7.49 -10.02 4.90
N GLY A 193 -7.41 -9.12 3.93
CA GLY A 193 -8.00 -7.79 4.00
C GLY A 193 -7.10 -6.76 4.66
N GLY A 194 -7.63 -5.54 4.75
CA GLY A 194 -6.94 -4.40 5.31
C GLY A 194 -7.46 -3.12 4.68
N ARG A 195 -7.58 -2.07 5.49
CA ARG A 195 -7.90 -0.75 4.95
C ARG A 195 -6.66 -0.19 4.28
N LYS A 196 -6.70 -0.05 2.95
CA LYS A 196 -5.62 0.56 2.19
C LYS A 196 -5.30 1.93 2.74
N ASN A 197 -4.03 2.16 3.01
CA ASN A 197 -3.54 3.43 3.53
C ASN A 197 -3.05 4.32 2.37
N ASN A 198 -3.96 4.72 1.49
CA ASN A 198 -3.64 5.59 0.36
C ASN A 198 -3.60 7.03 0.83
N ILE A 199 -2.51 7.45 1.46
CA ILE A 199 -2.36 8.83 1.93
C ILE A 199 -1.83 9.69 0.77
N LEU A 200 -2.47 10.82 0.53
CA LEU A 200 -1.95 11.88 -0.32
C LEU A 200 -1.92 13.18 0.46
N HIS A 201 -0.90 14.01 0.22
CA HIS A 201 -0.73 15.29 0.88
C HIS A 201 -0.93 16.42 -0.13
N ILE A 202 -1.70 17.45 0.23
CA ILE A 202 -1.59 18.74 -0.44
C ILE A 202 -0.48 19.49 0.29
N THR A 203 0.52 19.95 -0.44
CA THR A 203 1.71 20.60 0.10
C THR A 203 1.70 22.10 -0.15
N GLU A 204 1.17 22.53 -1.30
CA GLU A 204 1.05 23.94 -1.65
C GLU A 204 -0.23 24.21 -2.48
N VAL A 205 -0.86 25.36 -2.28
CA VAL A 205 -2.07 25.79 -3.02
C VAL A 205 -1.94 27.24 -3.48
N MET A 206 -2.13 27.46 -4.77
CA MET A 206 -2.22 28.78 -5.39
C MET A 206 -3.65 29.09 -5.83
N VAL A 207 -4.34 29.91 -5.03
CA VAL A 207 -5.71 30.37 -5.30
C VAL A 207 -5.74 31.66 -6.11
N ARG A 208 -4.71 32.52 -5.99
CA ARG A 208 -4.70 33.84 -6.64
C ARG A 208 -3.41 34.12 -7.40
N PRO A 209 -3.20 33.48 -8.56
CA PRO A 209 -1.99 33.65 -9.36
C PRO A 209 -1.76 35.10 -9.80
N ALA A 210 -0.50 35.52 -9.88
CA ALA A 210 -0.14 36.80 -10.45
C ALA A 210 -0.28 36.80 -11.99
N SER A 211 -0.49 37.98 -12.57
CA SER A 211 -0.47 38.20 -14.03
C SER A 211 -1.46 37.34 -14.83
N GLY A 212 -2.53 36.86 -14.20
CA GLY A 212 -3.52 36.00 -14.85
C GLY A 212 -3.03 34.57 -15.11
N GLY A 213 -2.02 34.09 -14.36
CA GLY A 213 -1.62 32.68 -14.37
C GLY A 213 -2.74 31.73 -13.90
N PRO A 214 -2.52 30.41 -14.02
CA PRO A 214 -3.48 29.41 -13.59
C PRO A 214 -3.44 29.16 -12.08
N GLU A 215 -4.62 28.90 -11.49
CA GLU A 215 -4.71 28.32 -10.15
C GLU A 215 -4.11 26.92 -10.17
N TRP A 216 -3.50 26.52 -9.05
CA TRP A 216 -2.91 25.19 -8.95
C TRP A 216 -2.87 24.66 -7.52
N ILE A 217 -2.79 23.34 -7.44
CA ILE A 217 -2.68 22.55 -6.21
C ILE A 217 -1.49 21.60 -6.40
N GLU A 218 -0.55 21.62 -5.48
CA GLU A 218 0.53 20.64 -5.43
C GLU A 218 0.13 19.46 -4.54
N LEU A 219 0.39 18.27 -5.05
CA LEU A 219 0.04 17.00 -4.44
C LEU A 219 1.30 16.13 -4.33
N HIS A 220 1.58 15.65 -3.13
CA HIS A 220 2.68 14.73 -2.86
C HIS A 220 2.12 13.34 -2.51
N ASN A 221 2.65 12.31 -3.16
CA ASN A 221 2.43 10.92 -2.79
C ASN A 221 3.61 10.43 -1.93
N PRO A 222 3.47 10.35 -0.59
CA PRO A 222 4.55 9.89 0.29
C PRO A 222 4.72 8.37 0.29
N ASN A 223 3.83 7.60 -0.35
CA ASN A 223 3.88 6.14 -0.34
C ASN A 223 4.85 5.63 -1.42
N ASP A 224 5.36 4.42 -1.21
CA ASP A 224 6.22 3.79 -2.21
C ASP A 224 5.46 3.27 -3.41
N PHE A 225 4.18 2.88 -3.28
CA PHE A 225 3.36 2.52 -4.44
C PHE A 225 2.73 3.75 -5.11
N ALA A 226 2.46 3.62 -6.41
CA ALA A 226 1.60 4.56 -7.11
C ALA A 226 0.16 4.50 -6.59
N ILE A 227 -0.53 5.63 -6.65
CA ILE A 227 -1.94 5.76 -6.27
C ILE A 227 -2.75 6.11 -7.50
N ALA A 228 -3.70 5.23 -7.85
CA ALA A 228 -4.74 5.56 -8.82
C ALA A 228 -5.68 6.62 -8.22
N LEU A 229 -5.94 7.68 -8.98
CA LEU A 229 -6.78 8.80 -8.54
C LEU A 229 -8.28 8.49 -8.63
N LYS A 230 -8.67 7.34 -9.19
CA LYS A 230 -10.05 6.89 -9.18
C LYS A 230 -10.57 6.77 -7.74
N GLY A 231 -11.67 7.48 -7.44
CA GLY A 231 -12.26 7.51 -6.09
C GLY A 231 -11.75 8.66 -5.21
N TRP A 232 -10.74 9.39 -5.66
CA TRP A 232 -10.33 10.66 -5.07
C TRP A 232 -11.21 11.79 -5.58
N SER A 233 -11.46 12.77 -4.72
CA SER A 233 -12.27 13.93 -5.08
C SER A 233 -11.79 15.19 -4.37
N PHE A 234 -12.00 16.33 -5.02
CA PHE A 234 -11.87 17.62 -4.40
C PHE A 234 -13.24 18.19 -4.08
N ASN A 235 -13.39 18.74 -2.89
CA ASN A 235 -14.51 19.59 -2.54
C ASN A 235 -13.97 20.98 -2.19
N HIS A 236 -14.50 22.01 -2.84
CA HIS A 236 -14.23 23.37 -2.47
C HIS A 236 -15.54 24.04 -2.04
N THR A 237 -15.47 24.84 -0.98
CA THR A 237 -16.59 25.64 -0.47
C THR A 237 -16.16 27.07 -0.19
N SER A 238 -16.92 28.03 -0.69
CA SER A 238 -16.75 29.45 -0.40
C SER A 238 -18.11 30.09 -0.15
N GLY A 239 -18.39 30.40 1.12
CA GLY A 239 -19.70 30.91 1.53
C GLY A 239 -20.84 29.94 1.24
N SER A 240 -21.75 30.34 0.34
CA SER A 240 -22.88 29.51 -0.10
C SER A 240 -22.59 28.68 -1.36
N THR A 241 -21.42 28.85 -1.97
CA THR A 241 -21.02 28.14 -3.18
C THR A 241 -20.21 26.91 -2.81
N SER A 242 -20.46 25.80 -3.49
CA SER A 242 -19.63 24.60 -3.40
C SER A 242 -19.40 24.00 -4.77
N SER A 243 -18.16 23.61 -5.04
CA SER A 243 -17.77 22.79 -6.19
C SER A 243 -17.27 21.43 -5.69
N ASN A 244 -17.57 20.39 -6.47
CA ASN A 244 -17.08 19.04 -6.22
C ASN A 244 -16.54 18.49 -7.52
N LEU A 245 -15.37 17.88 -7.47
CA LEU A 245 -14.75 17.19 -8.59
C LEU A 245 -14.40 15.77 -8.15
N LEU A 246 -14.96 14.76 -8.82
CA LEU A 246 -14.54 13.36 -8.68
C LEU A 246 -13.52 13.04 -9.77
N LEU A 247 -12.34 12.59 -9.38
CA LEU A 247 -11.33 12.09 -10.30
C LEU A 247 -11.70 10.67 -10.73
N GLN A 248 -11.78 10.45 -12.04
CA GLN A 248 -12.22 9.19 -12.64
C GLN A 248 -11.04 8.36 -13.17
N ASN A 249 -9.92 9.01 -13.45
CA ASN A 249 -8.70 8.47 -14.02
C ASN A 249 -7.48 9.25 -13.50
N GLY A 250 -6.30 8.83 -13.94
CA GLY A 250 -5.02 9.37 -13.52
C GLY A 250 -4.36 8.53 -12.43
N VAL A 251 -3.04 8.53 -12.43
CA VAL A 251 -2.20 7.81 -11.49
C VAL A 251 -1.07 8.73 -11.06
N VAL A 252 -0.79 8.77 -9.76
CA VAL A 252 0.37 9.49 -9.22
C VAL A 252 1.38 8.47 -8.72
N SER A 253 2.61 8.53 -9.23
CA SER A 253 3.69 7.61 -8.84
C SER A 253 4.00 7.72 -7.35
N GLY A 254 4.54 6.66 -6.75
CA GLY A 254 5.09 6.68 -5.40
C GLY A 254 6.25 7.66 -5.27
N GLN A 255 6.40 8.25 -4.09
CA GLN A 255 7.42 9.24 -3.75
C GLN A 255 7.54 10.41 -4.75
N SER A 256 6.41 10.80 -5.37
CA SER A 256 6.39 11.78 -6.46
C SER A 256 5.53 13.00 -6.15
N LEU A 257 5.87 14.10 -6.83
CA LEU A 257 5.11 15.35 -6.82
C LEU A 257 4.25 15.45 -8.08
N SER A 258 3.05 15.99 -7.90
CA SER A 258 2.09 16.25 -8.96
C SER A 258 1.57 17.67 -8.85
N VAL A 259 1.50 18.38 -9.98
CA VAL A 259 0.90 19.71 -10.06
C VAL A 259 -0.44 19.61 -10.78
N LEU A 260 -1.51 19.90 -10.06
CA LEU A 260 -2.86 20.01 -10.60
C LEU A 260 -3.11 21.47 -10.92
N THR A 261 -3.45 21.81 -12.17
CA THR A 261 -3.47 23.22 -12.63
C THR A 261 -4.67 23.53 -13.51
N GLY A 262 -5.08 24.80 -13.51
CA GLY A 262 -6.09 25.35 -14.41
C GLY A 262 -5.63 25.50 -15.88
N ASP A 263 -4.32 25.51 -16.13
CA ASP A 263 -3.76 25.53 -17.50
C ASP A 263 -2.35 24.93 -17.52
N PRO A 264 -2.20 23.66 -17.93
CA PRO A 264 -0.89 23.00 -18.02
C PRO A 264 0.10 23.69 -18.95
N SER A 265 -0.37 24.44 -19.95
CA SER A 265 0.50 25.05 -20.95
C SER A 265 1.26 26.28 -20.44
N SER A 266 0.75 26.93 -19.40
CA SER A 266 1.34 28.12 -18.79
C SER A 266 1.84 27.91 -17.36
N GLN A 267 1.57 26.76 -16.76
CA GLN A 267 1.99 26.39 -15.40
C GLN A 267 3.50 26.09 -15.33
N ALA A 268 4.18 26.64 -14.33
CA ALA A 268 5.51 26.18 -13.93
C ALA A 268 5.36 24.87 -13.15
N VAL A 269 6.17 23.86 -13.49
CA VAL A 269 5.99 22.47 -12.98
C VAL A 269 7.13 21.99 -12.09
N GLY A 270 8.25 22.74 -11.98
CA GLY A 270 9.38 22.36 -11.14
C GLY A 270 9.88 20.94 -11.43
N ASN A 271 9.98 20.13 -10.37
CA ASN A 271 10.33 18.70 -10.42
C ASN A 271 9.09 17.78 -10.38
N ALA A 272 7.89 18.30 -10.61
CA ALA A 272 6.68 17.49 -10.62
C ALA A 272 6.76 16.41 -11.71
N THR A 273 6.46 15.17 -11.31
CA THR A 273 6.40 14.01 -12.21
C THR A 273 5.12 14.02 -13.04
N HIS A 274 4.02 14.47 -12.44
CA HIS A 274 2.70 14.47 -13.06
C HIS A 274 2.12 15.88 -13.14
N VAL A 275 1.47 16.20 -14.26
CA VAL A 275 0.75 17.46 -14.45
C VAL A 275 -0.68 17.15 -14.85
N ILE A 276 -1.65 17.56 -14.03
CA ILE A 276 -3.07 17.20 -14.20
C ILE A 276 -3.88 18.46 -14.49
N ASP A 277 -4.61 18.44 -15.62
CA ASP A 277 -5.46 19.54 -16.04
C ASP A 277 -6.81 19.53 -15.32
N LEU A 278 -6.94 20.37 -14.29
CA LEU A 278 -8.21 20.59 -13.61
C LEU A 278 -8.99 21.78 -14.18
N GLY A 279 -8.40 22.55 -15.09
CA GLY A 279 -9.09 23.61 -15.83
C GLY A 279 -10.05 23.04 -16.86
N ALA A 280 -9.64 21.99 -17.58
CA ALA A 280 -10.50 21.23 -18.49
C ALA A 280 -11.71 20.59 -17.76
N LEU A 281 -11.57 20.31 -16.47
CA LEU A 281 -12.62 19.78 -15.59
C LEU A 281 -13.45 20.88 -14.93
N GLY A 282 -13.13 22.16 -15.17
CA GLY A 282 -13.84 23.32 -14.63
C GLY A 282 -13.72 23.51 -13.12
N PHE A 283 -12.69 22.92 -12.50
CA PHE A 283 -12.46 23.04 -11.06
C PHE A 283 -11.47 24.14 -10.71
N LEU A 284 -10.38 24.26 -11.47
CA LEU A 284 -9.38 25.32 -11.31
C LEU A 284 -9.50 26.40 -12.39
N GLY A 285 -9.27 27.63 -11.98
CA GLY A 285 -9.34 28.83 -12.81
C GLY A 285 -8.04 29.19 -13.52
N VAL A 286 -8.15 30.04 -14.54
CA VAL A 286 -7.03 30.68 -15.24
C VAL A 286 -7.43 32.09 -15.68
N GLY A 287 -6.51 33.05 -15.56
CA GLY A 287 -6.75 34.43 -15.97
C GLY A 287 -7.78 35.15 -15.10
N GLN A 288 -8.99 35.32 -15.62
CA GLN A 288 -10.12 35.97 -14.92
C GLN A 288 -11.14 34.96 -14.41
N LEU A 289 -10.99 33.68 -14.76
CA LEU A 289 -11.81 32.61 -14.22
C LEU A 289 -11.24 32.24 -12.86
N ASP A 290 -12.09 32.31 -11.84
CA ASP A 290 -11.77 32.04 -10.45
C ASP A 290 -12.50 30.74 -10.06
N GLY A 291 -11.74 29.67 -9.81
CA GLY A 291 -12.25 28.35 -9.47
C GLY A 291 -12.32 28.13 -7.96
N LEU A 292 -11.33 28.65 -7.24
CA LEU A 292 -11.16 28.44 -5.80
C LEU A 292 -11.62 29.61 -4.94
N ALA A 293 -11.99 30.77 -5.47
CA ALA A 293 -12.39 31.96 -4.72
C ALA A 293 -11.27 32.53 -3.82
N ASP A 294 -10.76 33.70 -4.18
CA ASP A 294 -9.60 34.32 -3.51
C ASP A 294 -9.86 34.91 -2.10
N GLY A 295 -11.11 35.23 -1.77
CA GLY A 295 -11.44 35.93 -0.52
C GLY A 295 -11.58 35.03 0.72
N ARG A 296 -12.14 33.83 0.55
CA ARG A 296 -12.24 32.78 1.58
C ARG A 296 -12.56 31.46 0.91
N GLY A 297 -12.03 30.37 1.42
CA GLY A 297 -12.32 29.04 0.90
C GLY A 297 -11.92 27.95 1.87
N LEU A 298 -12.58 26.80 1.72
CA LEU A 298 -12.19 25.54 2.31
C LEU A 298 -12.10 24.51 1.18
N LEU A 299 -10.89 24.07 0.90
CA LEU A 299 -10.56 22.97 -0.01
C LEU A 299 -10.37 21.69 0.81
N SER A 300 -11.00 20.61 0.39
CA SER A 300 -10.85 19.28 0.98
C SER A 300 -10.50 18.28 -0.10
N LEU A 301 -9.36 17.59 0.08
CA LEU A 301 -9.07 16.37 -0.66
C LEU A 301 -9.74 15.21 0.08
N ARG A 302 -10.51 14.43 -0.66
CA ARG A 302 -11.32 13.33 -0.13
C ARG A 302 -11.03 12.04 -0.87
N TYR A 303 -11.12 10.94 -0.16
CA TYR A 303 -11.01 9.60 -0.73
C TYR A 303 -12.23 8.76 -0.37
N THR A 304 -12.77 8.06 -1.36
CA THR A 304 -13.84 7.08 -1.19
C THR A 304 -13.30 5.72 -1.58
N GLN A 305 -13.17 4.82 -0.60
CA GLN A 305 -12.77 3.44 -0.89
C GLN A 305 -13.89 2.72 -1.65
N LEU A 306 -13.55 1.74 -2.49
CA LEU A 306 -14.49 1.08 -3.42
C LEU A 306 -15.74 0.48 -2.74
N ASP A 307 -15.64 0.10 -1.46
CA ASP A 307 -16.72 -0.49 -0.65
C ASP A 307 -17.36 0.50 0.35
N GLU A 308 -16.95 1.77 0.32
CA GLU A 308 -17.51 2.85 1.13
C GLU A 308 -18.39 3.76 0.28
N ILE A 309 -19.49 4.25 0.85
CA ILE A 309 -20.40 5.20 0.19
C ILE A 309 -20.19 6.65 0.64
N THR A 310 -19.38 6.85 1.69
CA THR A 310 -19.09 8.16 2.26
C THR A 310 -17.63 8.51 2.05
N PRO A 311 -17.32 9.63 1.38
CA PRO A 311 -15.94 10.09 1.26
C PRO A 311 -15.38 10.48 2.62
N ALA A 312 -14.15 10.07 2.90
CA ALA A 312 -13.37 10.54 4.04
C ALA A 312 -12.50 11.72 3.63
N ASP A 313 -12.44 12.77 4.46
CA ASP A 313 -11.47 13.85 4.26
C ASP A 313 -10.06 13.33 4.56
N VAL A 314 -9.13 13.63 3.66
CA VAL A 314 -7.71 13.26 3.76
C VAL A 314 -6.86 14.49 4.09
N VAL A 315 -7.18 15.64 3.48
CA VAL A 315 -6.52 16.93 3.73
C VAL A 315 -7.56 18.03 3.70
N ARG A 316 -7.42 19.04 4.54
CA ARG A 316 -8.21 20.28 4.52
C ARG A 316 -7.29 21.50 4.51
N VAL A 317 -7.57 22.40 3.58
CA VAL A 317 -6.89 23.69 3.42
C VAL A 317 -7.94 24.78 3.53
N ALA A 318 -7.76 25.72 4.44
CA ALA A 318 -8.70 26.81 4.65
C ALA A 318 -7.97 28.15 4.63
N TRP A 319 -8.58 29.15 3.99
CA TRP A 319 -8.06 30.51 3.93
C TRP A 319 -9.17 31.55 4.08
N GLY A 320 -8.76 32.77 4.42
CA GLY A 320 -9.64 33.88 4.76
C GLY A 320 -10.48 33.62 6.01
N GLY A 321 -11.46 34.50 6.25
CA GLY A 321 -12.33 34.42 7.43
C GLY A 321 -11.56 34.43 8.74
N ASP A 322 -11.77 33.42 9.59
CA ASP A 322 -11.16 33.32 10.91
C ASP A 322 -9.73 32.72 10.90
N THR A 323 -9.26 32.22 9.75
CA THR A 323 -7.93 31.61 9.62
C THR A 323 -6.79 32.63 9.67
N GLN A 324 -7.09 33.91 9.47
CA GLN A 324 -6.12 35.00 9.28
C GLN A 324 -5.21 34.86 8.05
N LEU A 325 -5.42 33.84 7.21
CA LEU A 325 -4.69 33.61 5.97
C LEU A 325 -5.37 34.39 4.83
N PHE A 326 -5.12 35.70 4.77
CA PHE A 326 -5.65 36.57 3.73
C PHE A 326 -4.65 36.71 2.59
N MET A 327 -4.85 35.93 1.53
CA MET A 327 -3.95 35.91 0.38
C MET A 327 -3.98 37.23 -0.41
N VAL A 328 -2.81 37.71 -0.80
CA VAL A 328 -2.69 38.70 -1.88
C VAL A 328 -2.31 38.02 -3.20
N THR A 329 -2.42 38.76 -4.30
CA THR A 329 -2.07 38.26 -5.63
C THR A 329 -0.61 37.79 -5.67
N GLY A 330 -0.42 36.55 -6.13
CA GLY A 330 0.90 35.93 -6.29
C GLY A 330 1.39 35.14 -5.08
N GLN A 331 0.65 35.11 -3.96
CA GLN A 331 0.97 34.28 -2.80
C GLN A 331 0.31 32.90 -2.89
N SER A 332 0.97 31.89 -2.35
CA SER A 332 0.44 30.55 -2.15
C SER A 332 0.26 30.24 -0.66
N LEU A 333 -0.45 29.15 -0.38
CA LEU A 333 -0.56 28.53 0.93
C LEU A 333 0.35 27.32 0.97
N VAL A 334 1.27 27.25 1.94
CA VAL A 334 2.20 26.14 2.11
C VAL A 334 1.91 25.42 3.42
N TRP A 335 1.91 24.09 3.37
CA TRP A 335 1.76 23.21 4.53
C TRP A 335 3.08 23.00 5.27
N ASP A 336 3.05 23.06 6.60
CA ASP A 336 4.24 22.92 7.45
C ASP A 336 4.64 21.46 7.77
N GLY A 337 3.90 20.47 7.25
CA GLY A 337 4.17 19.05 7.48
C GLY A 337 3.54 18.46 8.75
N THR A 338 2.80 19.23 9.55
CA THR A 338 2.32 18.77 10.88
C THR A 338 0.92 18.13 10.84
N ASP A 339 -0.14 18.94 10.76
CA ASP A 339 -1.53 18.48 10.79
C ASP A 339 -2.26 18.82 9.48
N ARG A 340 -2.66 17.78 8.74
CA ARG A 340 -3.33 17.88 7.44
C ARG A 340 -4.76 18.42 7.52
N PHE A 341 -5.32 18.56 8.72
CA PHE A 341 -6.69 19.03 8.93
C PHE A 341 -6.76 20.40 9.61
N SER A 342 -5.67 20.85 10.24
CA SER A 342 -5.64 22.12 10.96
C SER A 342 -5.29 23.27 10.04
N SER A 343 -6.07 24.36 10.08
CA SER A 343 -5.71 25.60 9.38
C SER A 343 -4.44 26.26 9.94
N SER A 344 -4.03 25.94 11.17
CA SER A 344 -2.80 26.47 11.77
C SER A 344 -1.53 25.88 11.19
N ALA A 345 -1.64 24.76 10.46
CA ALA A 345 -0.52 24.09 9.78
C ALA A 345 -0.20 24.71 8.42
N TRP A 346 -0.90 25.79 8.05
CA TRP A 346 -0.77 26.47 6.76
C TRP A 346 -0.26 27.89 6.97
N SER A 347 0.62 28.34 6.08
CA SER A 347 1.17 29.69 6.08
C SER A 347 1.19 30.28 4.67
N LEU A 348 1.27 31.61 4.57
CA LEU A 348 1.37 32.30 3.29
C LEU A 348 2.84 32.34 2.85
N GLU A 349 3.08 32.00 1.58
CA GLU A 349 4.39 32.09 0.96
C GLU A 349 4.36 33.17 -0.15
N ASP A 350 5.41 34.01 -0.19
CA ASP A 350 5.55 35.12 -1.13
C ASP A 350 6.19 34.68 -2.45
N VAL A 351 6.93 33.57 -2.43
CA VAL A 351 7.57 32.98 -3.62
C VAL A 351 7.05 31.56 -3.81
N PRO A 352 5.95 31.38 -4.56
CA PRO A 352 5.37 30.08 -4.80
C PRO A 352 6.34 29.15 -5.54
N SER A 353 6.33 27.87 -5.16
CA SER A 353 7.34 26.89 -5.58
C SER A 353 6.71 25.61 -6.15
N PRO A 354 5.95 25.70 -7.26
CA PRO A 354 5.23 24.55 -7.79
C PRO A 354 6.18 23.43 -8.23
N GLY A 355 5.99 22.24 -7.66
CA GLY A 355 6.78 21.06 -7.94
C GLY A 355 8.12 21.00 -7.22
N GLU A 356 8.32 21.77 -6.15
CA GLU A 356 9.61 21.87 -5.44
C GLU A 356 9.54 21.51 -3.95
N TYR A 357 8.47 20.81 -3.52
CA TYR A 357 8.37 20.33 -2.14
C TYR A 357 9.52 19.39 -1.73
N GLU A 358 10.22 19.74 -0.66
CA GLU A 358 11.20 18.88 0.01
C GLU A 358 10.55 18.23 1.24
N ALA A 359 10.48 16.91 1.24
CA ALA A 359 9.81 16.09 2.27
C ALA A 359 10.66 15.86 3.54
#